data_AF-A0A0W8D422-F1
#
_entry.id   AF-A0A0W8D422-F1
#
_cell.length_a   1.000
_cell.length_b   1.000
_cell.length_c   1.000
_cell.angle_alpha   90.00
_cell.angle_beta   90.00
_cell.angle_gamma   90.00
#
_symmetry.space_group_name_H-M   'P 1'
#
loop_
_entity.id
_entity.type
_entity.pdbx_description
1 polymer ?
#
loop_
_entity_poly.entity_id
_entity_poly.type
_entity_poly.pdbx_seq_one_letter_code
_entity_poly.pdbx_strand_id
1 'polypeptide(L)'
;MVRLAAFAGASAAALASTNAFTVTITNGCSSPIDLYTRLASVYTDESDTIAPGASIDKTIEKGFEGHFRNGSSDAATLIEFATKGDLDLAWYDIGIIPPHLNPGYEYCSSLQECKDHSKSGIGFNTPVQVTPTSNTGKDTCEQIECLADACEDAYNYPKDDTKTHSCAFGTDFVVTFCPSGDASQTQQTTSGSASTTQDAAQQETTQEETPAPETTAPAVTEAPATDAPVQEASAAWTAVPVRCTPRTKE
;
A
#
# COMPACT_ATOMS: atom_id res chain seq x y z
N MET A 1 -46.27 -14.61 63.13
CA MET A 1 -46.09 -15.04 61.72
C MET A 1 -45.12 -14.08 61.07
N VAL A 2 -44.03 -14.56 60.47
CA VAL A 2 -43.06 -13.71 59.75
C VAL A 2 -43.33 -13.84 58.26
N ARG A 3 -43.39 -12.72 57.54
CA ARG A 3 -43.41 -12.70 56.07
C ARG A 3 -42.07 -12.15 55.58
N LEU A 4 -41.24 -13.01 55.01
CA LEU A 4 -40.09 -12.58 54.21
C LEU A 4 -40.60 -12.00 52.89
N ALA A 5 -40.24 -10.76 52.58
CA ALA A 5 -40.36 -10.20 51.25
C ALA A 5 -39.04 -10.40 50.51
N ALA A 6 -39.02 -11.27 49.50
CA ALA A 6 -37.86 -11.45 48.64
C ALA A 6 -37.84 -10.34 47.59
N PHE A 7 -36.91 -9.39 47.72
CA PHE A 7 -36.63 -8.42 46.68
C PHE A 7 -35.79 -9.08 45.57
N ALA A 8 -36.42 -9.33 44.42
CA ALA A 8 -35.71 -9.75 43.22
C ALA A 8 -34.96 -8.54 42.63
N GLY A 9 -33.64 -8.50 42.84
CA GLY A 9 -32.77 -7.50 42.22
C GLY A 9 -32.61 -7.76 40.74
N ALA A 10 -33.17 -6.89 39.88
CA ALA A 10 -32.94 -6.93 38.45
C ALA A 10 -31.58 -6.31 38.12
N SER A 11 -30.55 -7.15 37.98
CA SER A 11 -29.22 -6.72 37.54
C SER A 11 -29.26 -6.29 36.07
N ALA A 12 -29.39 -4.98 35.82
CA ALA A 12 -29.20 -4.42 34.49
C ALA A 12 -27.72 -4.54 34.10
N ALA A 13 -27.41 -5.50 33.23
CA ALA A 13 -26.10 -5.57 32.58
C ALA A 13 -25.96 -4.37 31.63
N ALA A 14 -25.11 -3.41 31.99
CA ALA A 14 -24.76 -2.33 31.09
C ALA A 14 -23.97 -2.90 29.92
N LEU A 15 -24.56 -2.88 28.72
CA LEU A 15 -23.82 -3.11 27.49
C LEU A 15 -22.85 -1.95 27.32
N ALA A 16 -21.57 -2.20 27.58
CA ALA A 16 -20.53 -1.25 27.23
C ALA A 16 -20.43 -1.22 25.70
N SER A 17 -20.88 -0.13 25.08
CA SER A 17 -20.60 0.14 23.68
C SER A 17 -19.10 0.35 23.53
N THR A 18 -18.40 -0.63 22.98
CA THR A 18 -17.00 -0.50 22.61
C THR A 18 -16.92 0.51 21.47
N ASN A 19 -16.50 1.74 21.77
CA ASN A 19 -16.33 2.82 20.78
C ASN A 19 -15.12 2.60 19.85
N ALA A 20 -14.66 1.34 19.76
CA ALA A 20 -13.53 0.88 19.00
C ALA A 20 -13.66 -0.63 18.71
N PHE A 21 -12.83 -1.11 17.78
CA PHE A 21 -12.54 -2.53 17.55
C PHE A 21 -11.03 -2.75 17.37
N THR A 22 -10.61 -4.00 17.29
CA THR A 22 -9.21 -4.43 17.16
C THR A 22 -8.92 -4.87 15.74
N VAL A 23 -7.77 -4.45 15.19
CA VAL A 23 -7.17 -5.04 14.00
C VAL A 23 -5.87 -5.71 14.41
N THR A 24 -5.87 -7.04 14.46
CA THR A 24 -4.67 -7.84 14.74
C THR A 24 -3.89 -8.02 13.44
N ILE A 25 -2.73 -7.39 13.35
CA ILE A 25 -1.88 -7.35 12.16
C ILE A 25 -0.76 -8.38 12.31
N THR A 26 -0.73 -9.38 11.43
CA THR A 26 0.14 -10.55 11.49
C THR A 26 1.11 -10.60 10.32
N ASN A 27 2.38 -10.92 10.59
CA ASN A 27 3.39 -11.13 9.56
C ASN A 27 3.56 -12.63 9.24
N GLY A 28 3.06 -13.08 8.10
CA GLY A 28 3.28 -14.41 7.52
C GLY A 28 4.50 -14.50 6.60
N CYS A 29 5.19 -13.40 6.30
CA CYS A 29 6.36 -13.38 5.42
C CYS A 29 7.59 -13.97 6.15
N SER A 30 8.58 -14.51 5.42
CA SER A 30 9.82 -15.01 6.06
C SER A 30 10.76 -13.91 6.56
N SER A 31 10.53 -12.67 6.13
CA SER A 31 11.27 -11.47 6.56
C SER A 31 10.41 -10.59 7.47
N PRO A 32 11.02 -9.80 8.38
CA PRO A 32 10.29 -8.76 9.10
C PRO A 32 9.59 -7.80 8.14
N ILE A 33 8.38 -7.37 8.49
CA ILE A 33 7.70 -6.25 7.82
C ILE A 33 7.84 -5.00 8.69
N ASP A 34 8.04 -3.86 8.05
CA ASP A 34 7.90 -2.58 8.72
C ASP A 34 6.49 -2.08 8.43
N LEU A 35 5.58 -2.22 9.39
CA LEU A 35 4.20 -1.75 9.26
C LEU A 35 4.17 -0.23 9.39
N TYR A 36 3.85 0.46 8.29
CA TYR A 36 3.58 1.89 8.30
C TYR A 36 2.07 2.13 8.40
N THR A 37 1.67 2.96 9.37
CA THR A 37 0.28 3.40 9.60
C THR A 37 0.17 4.89 9.26
N ARG A 38 -0.84 5.28 8.48
CA ARG A 38 -1.11 6.69 8.14
C ARG A 38 -2.58 7.03 8.32
N LEU A 39 -2.88 8.15 8.98
CA LEU A 39 -4.24 8.68 9.06
C LEU A 39 -4.51 9.63 7.89
N ALA A 40 -5.69 9.59 7.28
CA ALA A 40 -6.05 10.49 6.18
C ALA A 40 -6.03 11.98 6.59
N SER A 41 -6.17 12.28 7.88
CA SER A 41 -6.05 13.63 8.46
C SER A 41 -4.63 14.02 8.89
N VAL A 42 -3.63 13.13 8.80
CA VAL A 42 -2.25 13.39 9.26
C VAL A 42 -1.25 12.72 8.32
N TYR A 43 -0.57 13.52 7.48
CA TYR A 43 0.46 13.07 6.53
C TYR A 43 1.82 12.72 7.19
N THR A 44 1.79 12.21 8.43
CA THR A 44 2.94 11.67 9.15
C THR A 44 2.65 10.20 9.41
N ASP A 45 3.63 9.34 9.16
CA ASP A 45 3.51 7.91 9.45
C ASP A 45 3.88 7.59 10.91
N GLU A 46 3.18 6.62 11.49
CA GLU A 46 3.67 5.81 12.62
C GLU A 46 4.20 4.46 12.07
N SER A 47 5.20 3.86 12.71
CA SER A 47 5.84 2.64 12.20
C SER A 47 6.20 1.62 13.29
N ASP A 48 5.86 0.35 13.06
CA ASP A 48 6.22 -0.79 13.92
C ASP A 48 6.88 -1.91 13.09
N THR A 49 8.00 -2.48 13.54
CA THR A 49 8.61 -3.66 12.89
C THR A 49 8.01 -4.95 13.48
N ILE A 50 7.38 -5.76 12.63
CA ILE A 50 6.75 -7.04 13.01
C ILE A 50 7.61 -8.21 12.50
N ALA A 51 8.17 -9.00 13.42
CA ALA A 51 8.99 -10.17 13.09
C ALA A 51 8.18 -11.29 12.39
N PRO A 52 8.81 -12.19 11.62
CA PRO A 52 8.16 -13.35 11.02
C PRO A 52 7.38 -14.19 12.05
N GLY A 53 6.10 -14.47 11.75
CA GLY A 53 5.21 -15.22 12.63
C GLY A 53 4.72 -14.46 13.87
N ALA A 54 5.04 -13.17 14.01
CA ALA A 54 4.53 -12.31 15.08
C ALA A 54 3.33 -11.46 14.61
N SER A 55 2.62 -10.89 15.58
CA SER A 55 1.49 -9.99 15.36
C SER A 55 1.53 -8.81 16.33
N ILE A 56 0.87 -7.71 15.96
CA ILE A 56 0.55 -6.58 16.85
C ILE A 56 -0.92 -6.19 16.71
N ASP A 57 -1.51 -5.61 17.76
CA ASP A 57 -2.89 -5.13 17.73
C ASP A 57 -2.95 -3.60 17.51
N LYS A 58 -3.87 -3.16 16.65
CA LYS A 58 -4.21 -1.74 16.45
C LYS A 58 -5.66 -1.50 16.84
N THR A 59 -5.89 -0.57 17.76
CA THR A 59 -7.24 -0.14 18.19
C THR A 59 -7.78 0.89 17.21
N ILE A 60 -8.94 0.61 16.60
CA ILE A 60 -9.61 1.49 15.64
C ILE A 60 -10.85 2.11 16.28
N GLU A 61 -10.78 3.40 16.64
CA GLU A 61 -11.87 4.13 17.28
C GLU A 61 -12.90 4.68 16.28
N LYS A 62 -14.08 5.11 16.77
CA LYS A 62 -15.10 5.82 15.97
C LYS A 62 -14.54 7.16 15.47
N GLY A 63 -14.55 7.38 14.16
CA GLY A 63 -13.97 8.56 13.49
C GLY A 63 -12.59 8.34 12.85
N PHE A 64 -12.02 7.13 12.95
CA PHE A 64 -10.83 6.72 12.21
C PHE A 64 -11.04 6.78 10.69
N GLU A 65 -9.98 7.12 9.96
CA GLU A 65 -9.85 7.00 8.50
C GLU A 65 -8.35 6.99 8.18
N GLY A 66 -7.86 5.94 7.53
CA GLY A 66 -6.44 5.75 7.28
C GLY A 66 -6.11 4.34 6.83
N HIS A 67 -4.81 4.07 6.61
CA HIS A 67 -4.34 2.80 6.07
C HIS A 67 -3.09 2.25 6.74
N PHE A 68 -2.91 0.95 6.55
CA PHE A 68 -1.72 0.18 6.85
C PHE A 68 -1.02 -0.23 5.55
N ARG A 69 0.31 -0.28 5.57
CA ARG A 69 1.14 -0.78 4.46
C ARG A 69 2.46 -1.35 4.97
N ASN A 70 3.13 -2.17 4.15
CA ASN A 70 4.48 -2.65 4.44
C ASN A 70 5.52 -1.75 3.76
N GLY A 71 6.44 -1.21 4.55
CA GLY A 71 7.50 -0.30 4.13
C GLY A 71 7.09 1.17 4.08
N SER A 72 8.10 2.05 4.07
CA SER A 72 7.91 3.51 4.09
C SER A 72 7.37 4.09 2.78
N SER A 73 7.58 3.39 1.65
CA SER A 73 7.02 3.71 0.33
C SER A 73 5.50 3.88 0.41
N ASP A 74 4.93 4.91 -0.23
CA ASP A 74 3.49 4.98 -0.50
C ASP A 74 3.10 4.17 -1.75
N ALA A 75 4.07 3.86 -2.62
CA ALA A 75 3.94 2.86 -3.68
C ALA A 75 4.05 1.47 -3.05
N ALA A 76 2.93 0.99 -2.50
CA ALA A 76 2.80 -0.23 -1.69
C ALA A 76 1.34 -0.70 -1.67
N THR A 77 1.12 -1.99 -1.37
CA THR A 77 -0.24 -2.50 -1.12
C THR A 77 -0.81 -1.82 0.13
N LEU A 78 -1.97 -1.17 0.01
CA LEU A 78 -2.65 -0.49 1.12
C LEU A 78 -3.77 -1.37 1.69
N ILE A 79 -3.91 -1.41 3.01
CA ILE A 79 -5.11 -1.93 3.69
C ILE A 79 -5.77 -0.74 4.36
N GLU A 80 -6.94 -0.32 3.89
CA GLU A 80 -7.59 0.91 4.36
C GLU A 80 -8.75 0.57 5.29
N PHE A 81 -8.98 1.42 6.30
CA PHE A 81 -10.09 1.31 7.24
C PHE A 81 -10.71 2.68 7.48
N ALA A 82 -12.05 2.75 7.57
CA ALA A 82 -12.77 3.96 7.92
C ALA A 82 -13.98 3.68 8.82
N THR A 83 -14.20 4.58 9.78
CA THR A 83 -15.33 4.52 10.74
C THR A 83 -16.06 5.87 10.83
N LYS A 84 -15.69 6.84 9.98
CA LYS A 84 -16.32 8.15 9.84
C LYS A 84 -17.76 8.06 9.30
N GLY A 85 -18.51 9.14 9.50
CA GLY A 85 -19.92 9.24 9.13
C GLY A 85 -20.88 8.70 10.19
N ASP A 86 -22.17 8.85 9.91
CA ASP A 86 -23.27 8.64 10.87
C ASP A 86 -23.70 7.16 11.02
N LEU A 87 -23.09 6.25 10.26
CA LEU A 87 -23.37 4.81 10.31
C LEU A 87 -22.41 4.10 11.27
N ASP A 88 -22.91 3.16 12.07
CA ASP A 88 -22.11 2.29 12.93
C ASP A 88 -21.58 1.08 12.15
N LEU A 89 -20.71 1.39 11.18
CA LEU A 89 -19.99 0.43 10.34
C LEU A 89 -18.47 0.60 10.51
N ALA A 90 -17.76 -0.52 10.36
CA ALA A 90 -16.36 -0.56 10.02
C ALA A 90 -16.25 -0.81 8.50
N TRP A 91 -15.86 0.23 7.76
CA TRP A 91 -15.54 0.15 6.33
C TRP A 91 -14.09 -0.27 6.17
N TYR A 92 -13.80 -1.11 5.18
CA TYR A 92 -12.45 -1.62 4.90
C TYR A 92 -12.31 -2.08 3.45
N ASP A 93 -11.10 -1.97 2.92
CA ASP A 93 -10.75 -2.44 1.60
C ASP A 93 -9.22 -2.58 1.43
N ILE A 94 -8.80 -3.04 0.25
CA ILE A 94 -7.41 -3.14 -0.16
C ILE A 94 -7.20 -2.23 -1.38
N GLY A 95 -6.14 -1.43 -1.38
CA GLY A 95 -5.77 -0.56 -2.49
C GLY A 95 -4.49 -1.00 -3.19
N ILE A 96 -4.51 -1.09 -4.52
CA ILE A 96 -3.29 -1.26 -5.36
C ILE A 96 -3.15 -0.19 -6.45
N ILE A 97 -3.85 0.94 -6.31
CA ILE A 97 -3.72 2.10 -7.20
C ILE A 97 -2.32 2.71 -6.98
N PRO A 98 -1.47 2.83 -8.02
CA PRO A 98 -0.18 3.49 -7.90
C PRO A 98 -0.34 4.96 -7.46
N PRO A 99 0.42 5.43 -6.45
CA PRO A 99 0.35 6.81 -5.98
C PRO A 99 1.05 7.76 -6.96
N HIS A 100 1.02 9.06 -6.64
CA HIS A 100 1.71 10.10 -7.41
C HIS A 100 1.33 10.05 -8.91
N LEU A 101 0.03 9.98 -9.19
CA LEU A 101 -0.54 10.08 -10.53
C LEU A 101 -0.18 11.44 -11.14
N ASN A 102 0.06 11.45 -12.45
CA ASN A 102 0.32 12.65 -13.23
C ASN A 102 -0.94 13.54 -13.27
N PRO A 103 -0.80 14.88 -13.29
CA PRO A 103 -1.95 15.79 -13.33
C PRO A 103 -2.90 15.49 -14.49
N GLY A 104 -4.19 15.35 -14.19
CA GLY A 104 -5.24 14.95 -15.13
C GLY A 104 -5.57 13.45 -15.17
N TYR A 105 -4.82 12.61 -14.44
CA TYR A 105 -5.05 11.16 -14.33
C TYR A 105 -5.52 10.72 -12.94
N GLU A 106 -5.98 11.66 -12.10
CA GLU A 106 -6.48 11.41 -10.74
C GLU A 106 -7.74 10.52 -10.71
N TYR A 107 -8.38 10.33 -11.87
CA TYR A 107 -9.49 9.40 -12.10
C TYR A 107 -9.22 8.47 -13.29
N CYS A 108 -7.99 7.91 -13.36
CA CYS A 108 -7.66 6.82 -14.28
C CYS A 108 -8.71 5.70 -14.22
N SER A 109 -9.02 5.11 -15.38
CA SER A 109 -10.14 4.20 -15.62
C SER A 109 -9.80 2.72 -15.53
N SER A 110 -8.51 2.40 -15.38
CA SER A 110 -7.99 1.04 -15.24
C SER A 110 -6.63 1.05 -14.55
N LEU A 111 -6.24 -0.07 -13.93
CA LEU A 111 -4.94 -0.22 -13.27
C LEU A 111 -3.77 0.08 -14.22
N GLN A 112 -3.86 -0.31 -15.50
CA GLN A 112 -2.79 -0.03 -16.47
C GLN A 112 -2.65 1.47 -16.73
N GLU A 113 -3.75 2.21 -16.90
CA GLU A 113 -3.71 3.67 -17.04
C GLU A 113 -3.15 4.34 -15.78
N CYS A 114 -3.53 3.87 -14.58
CA CYS A 114 -2.97 4.36 -13.33
C CYS A 114 -1.46 4.07 -13.20
N LYS A 115 -0.95 2.97 -13.79
CA LYS A 115 0.48 2.64 -13.83
C LYS A 115 1.25 3.50 -14.83
N ASP A 116 0.77 3.55 -16.08
CA ASP A 116 1.39 4.32 -17.17
C ASP A 116 1.46 5.82 -16.84
N HIS A 117 0.53 6.30 -16.01
CA HIS A 117 0.46 7.68 -15.55
C HIS A 117 0.84 7.89 -14.08
N SER A 118 1.57 6.98 -13.43
CA SER A 118 2.17 7.17 -12.10
C SER A 118 3.68 7.43 -12.17
N LYS A 119 4.22 8.17 -11.19
CA LYS A 119 5.67 8.33 -11.00
C LYS A 119 6.41 7.00 -10.73
N SER A 120 5.75 6.01 -10.12
CA SER A 120 6.34 4.69 -9.81
C SER A 120 5.86 3.57 -10.73
N GLY A 121 4.60 3.63 -11.19
CA GLY A 121 3.94 2.49 -11.83
C GLY A 121 3.67 1.31 -10.88
N ILE A 122 3.82 1.52 -9.57
CA ILE A 122 3.75 0.48 -8.53
C ILE A 122 2.69 0.85 -7.50
N GLY A 123 1.70 -0.03 -7.31
CA GLY A 123 0.72 0.02 -6.21
C GLY A 123 0.58 -1.31 -5.45
N PHE A 124 1.26 -2.38 -5.88
CA PHE A 124 1.36 -3.64 -5.14
C PHE A 124 2.81 -3.88 -4.72
N ASN A 125 3.04 -4.33 -3.48
CA ASN A 125 4.37 -4.75 -3.02
C ASN A 125 4.38 -6.01 -2.12
N THR A 126 3.29 -6.26 -1.38
CA THR A 126 3.20 -7.36 -0.42
C THR A 126 1.83 -8.02 -0.55
N PRO A 127 1.75 -9.36 -0.63
CA PRO A 127 0.48 -10.08 -0.54
C PRO A 127 -0.22 -9.79 0.79
N VAL A 128 -1.54 -9.58 0.78
CA VAL A 128 -2.34 -9.28 1.99
C VAL A 128 -3.68 -10.01 1.97
N GLN A 129 -4.22 -10.32 3.14
CA GLN A 129 -5.59 -10.80 3.35
C GLN A 129 -6.19 -10.12 4.58
N VAL A 130 -7.44 -9.66 4.48
CA VAL A 130 -8.22 -9.05 5.57
C VAL A 130 -9.39 -9.97 5.91
N THR A 131 -9.51 -10.34 7.19
CA THR A 131 -10.50 -11.32 7.65
C THR A 131 -11.31 -10.76 8.82
N PRO A 132 -12.61 -10.49 8.66
CA PRO A 132 -13.50 -10.20 9.78
C PRO A 132 -13.61 -11.42 10.71
N THR A 133 -13.39 -11.23 12.00
CA THR A 133 -13.46 -12.31 13.02
C THR A 133 -14.89 -12.78 13.29
N SER A 134 -15.88 -11.96 12.92
CA SER A 134 -17.30 -12.22 13.08
C SER A 134 -18.08 -11.43 12.03
N ASN A 135 -19.40 -11.63 11.98
CA ASN A 135 -20.33 -11.01 11.02
C ASN A 135 -20.09 -11.35 9.53
N THR A 136 -19.08 -12.16 9.21
CA THR A 136 -18.77 -12.69 7.87
C THR A 136 -20.01 -13.28 7.18
N GLY A 137 -20.23 -12.95 5.91
CA GLY A 137 -21.40 -13.36 5.13
C GLY A 137 -22.67 -12.55 5.40
N LYS A 138 -22.58 -11.37 6.02
CA LYS A 138 -23.67 -10.39 6.14
C LYS A 138 -23.36 -9.16 5.30
N ASP A 139 -24.30 -8.76 4.45
CA ASP A 139 -24.16 -7.60 3.56
C ASP A 139 -22.84 -7.69 2.75
N THR A 140 -21.87 -6.79 2.94
CA THR A 140 -20.52 -6.86 2.32
C THR A 140 -19.41 -7.22 3.32
N CYS A 141 -19.76 -7.81 4.47
CA CYS A 141 -18.78 -8.24 5.47
C CYS A 141 -18.20 -9.60 5.08
N GLU A 142 -17.03 -9.66 4.47
CA GLU A 142 -16.38 -10.89 4.00
C GLU A 142 -14.86 -10.85 4.10
N GLN A 143 -14.20 -11.99 3.86
CA GLN A 143 -12.75 -12.05 3.75
C GLN A 143 -12.36 -11.57 2.35
N ILE A 144 -11.37 -10.68 2.26
CA ILE A 144 -10.82 -10.16 1.00
C ILE A 144 -9.31 -10.36 0.95
N GLU A 145 -8.75 -10.59 -0.23
CA GLU A 145 -7.31 -10.75 -0.41
C GLU A 145 -6.76 -10.14 -1.71
N CYS A 146 -5.51 -9.67 -1.60
CA CYS A 146 -4.72 -9.28 -2.74
C CYS A 146 -3.39 -10.02 -2.67
N LEU A 147 -3.31 -11.17 -3.35
CA LEU A 147 -2.13 -12.03 -3.32
C LEU A 147 -1.07 -11.69 -4.37
N ALA A 148 -1.45 -10.90 -5.38
CA ALA A 148 -0.61 -10.47 -6.50
C ALA A 148 -1.09 -9.12 -7.05
N ASP A 149 -0.27 -8.49 -7.88
CA ASP A 149 -0.66 -7.33 -8.68
C ASP A 149 -1.86 -7.66 -9.60
N ALA A 150 -2.76 -6.70 -9.81
CA ALA A 150 -4.06 -6.87 -10.49
C ALA A 150 -5.03 -7.90 -9.85
N CYS A 151 -4.97 -8.08 -8.53
CA CYS A 151 -5.90 -8.87 -7.72
C CYS A 151 -7.36 -8.41 -7.86
N GLU A 152 -8.32 -9.32 -7.69
CA GLU A 152 -9.75 -9.05 -7.92
C GLU A 152 -10.40 -8.23 -6.80
N ASP A 153 -10.06 -8.46 -5.53
CA ASP A 153 -10.77 -7.84 -4.39
C ASP A 153 -10.32 -6.39 -4.10
N ALA A 154 -9.23 -5.92 -4.71
CA ALA A 154 -8.67 -4.60 -4.43
C ALA A 154 -9.19 -3.50 -5.36
N TYR A 155 -9.13 -2.25 -4.88
CA TYR A 155 -9.20 -1.06 -5.70
C TYR A 155 -8.07 -1.06 -6.74
N ASN A 156 -8.45 -1.36 -7.98
CA ASN A 156 -7.56 -1.35 -9.14
C ASN A 156 -7.45 0.06 -9.78
N TYR A 157 -8.43 0.94 -9.55
CA TYR A 157 -8.48 2.32 -10.06
C TYR A 157 -9.46 3.18 -9.22
N PRO A 158 -9.35 4.54 -9.19
CA PRO A 158 -10.11 5.44 -8.29
C PRO A 158 -11.64 5.47 -8.45
N LYS A 159 -12.21 4.66 -9.34
CA LYS A 159 -13.65 4.54 -9.60
C LYS A 159 -14.13 3.09 -9.59
N ASP A 160 -13.33 2.17 -9.06
CA ASP A 160 -13.72 0.80 -8.79
C ASP A 160 -14.61 0.72 -7.54
N ASP A 161 -15.72 1.47 -7.54
CA ASP A 161 -16.60 1.71 -6.38
C ASP A 161 -17.37 0.45 -5.91
N THR A 162 -16.91 -0.73 -6.34
CA THR A 162 -17.37 -2.07 -5.95
C THR A 162 -16.51 -2.73 -4.88
N LYS A 163 -15.35 -2.14 -4.52
CA LYS A 163 -14.30 -2.78 -3.71
C LYS A 163 -14.29 -2.39 -2.23
N THR A 164 -15.12 -1.45 -1.78
CA THR A 164 -15.29 -1.15 -0.35
C THR A 164 -16.23 -2.15 0.32
N HIS A 165 -15.72 -2.85 1.33
CA HIS A 165 -16.46 -3.79 2.16
C HIS A 165 -16.87 -3.16 3.49
N SER A 166 -17.85 -3.75 4.18
CA SER A 166 -18.38 -3.19 5.42
C SER A 166 -18.85 -4.27 6.40
N CYS A 167 -18.46 -4.13 7.67
CA CYS A 167 -18.96 -4.93 8.78
C CYS A 167 -19.62 -4.04 9.82
N ALA A 168 -20.49 -4.61 10.66
CA ALA A 168 -21.03 -3.90 11.82
C ALA A 168 -19.89 -3.40 12.73
N PHE A 169 -19.95 -2.15 13.18
CA PHE A 169 -18.93 -1.59 14.06
C PHE A 169 -18.80 -2.40 15.37
N GLY A 170 -17.57 -2.56 15.86
CA GLY A 170 -17.25 -3.52 16.93
C GLY A 170 -16.93 -4.94 16.43
N THR A 171 -16.87 -5.17 15.12
CA THR A 171 -16.26 -6.38 14.53
C THR A 171 -14.73 -6.24 14.59
N ASP A 172 -14.04 -7.14 15.27
CA ASP A 172 -12.56 -7.23 15.20
C ASP A 172 -12.11 -7.88 13.88
N PHE A 173 -10.91 -7.56 13.42
CA PHE A 173 -10.34 -8.05 12.16
C PHE A 173 -8.94 -8.66 12.35
N VAL A 174 -8.56 -9.59 11.48
CA VAL A 174 -7.18 -10.03 11.30
C VAL A 174 -6.69 -9.60 9.92
N VAL A 175 -5.55 -8.90 9.88
CA VAL A 175 -4.84 -8.55 8.64
C VAL A 175 -3.56 -9.38 8.59
N THR A 176 -3.38 -10.18 7.53
CA THR A 176 -2.20 -11.04 7.36
C THR A 176 -1.41 -10.61 6.14
N PHE A 177 -0.18 -10.15 6.35
CA PHE A 177 0.80 -9.97 5.27
C PHE A 177 1.42 -11.34 4.92
N CYS A 178 1.60 -11.63 3.63
CA CYS A 178 2.01 -12.93 3.10
C CYS A 178 1.20 -14.12 3.68
N PRO A 179 -0.14 -14.18 3.48
CA PRO A 179 -1.00 -15.21 4.09
C PRO A 179 -0.69 -16.65 3.63
N SER A 180 -0.03 -16.82 2.48
CA SER A 180 0.50 -18.10 1.99
C SER A 180 2.03 -18.25 2.17
N GLY A 181 2.63 -17.43 3.05
CA GLY A 181 4.08 -17.18 3.05
C GLY A 181 4.52 -16.45 1.78
N ASP A 182 5.83 -16.43 1.51
CA ASP A 182 6.39 -15.69 0.37
C ASP A 182 6.11 -16.35 -1.00
N ALA A 183 5.45 -17.51 -1.03
CA ALA A 183 5.20 -18.29 -2.24
C ALA A 183 4.42 -17.52 -3.34
N SER A 184 3.59 -16.54 -2.95
CA SER A 184 2.83 -15.69 -3.87
C SER A 184 3.69 -14.68 -4.65
N GLN A 185 4.94 -14.41 -4.25
CA GLN A 185 5.83 -13.42 -4.90
C GLN A 185 6.35 -13.86 -6.29
N THR A 186 6.05 -15.08 -6.75
CA THR A 186 6.81 -15.75 -7.83
C THR A 186 6.39 -15.37 -9.27
N GLN A 187 5.61 -14.30 -9.50
CA GLN A 187 5.10 -13.95 -10.85
C GLN A 187 5.41 -12.52 -11.36
N GLN A 188 6.54 -11.90 -10.99
CA GLN A 188 7.04 -10.75 -11.77
C GLN A 188 8.58 -10.61 -11.88
N THR A 189 9.23 -11.59 -12.53
CA THR A 189 10.53 -11.34 -13.19
C THR A 189 10.58 -11.99 -14.58
N THR A 190 11.43 -11.44 -15.46
CA THR A 190 11.72 -11.91 -16.83
C THR A 190 10.58 -11.89 -17.86
N SER A 191 10.34 -10.71 -18.44
CA SER A 191 9.98 -10.57 -19.87
C SER A 191 11.07 -9.82 -20.63
N GLY A 192 12.32 -10.30 -20.50
CA GLY A 192 13.42 -9.93 -21.40
C GLY A 192 13.39 -10.82 -22.63
N SER A 193 13.22 -10.24 -23.82
CA SER A 193 13.02 -11.01 -25.06
C SER A 193 14.29 -11.74 -25.50
N ALA A 194 14.41 -13.02 -25.13
CA ALA A 194 15.45 -13.93 -25.60
C ALA A 194 14.98 -14.67 -26.86
N SER A 195 15.25 -14.10 -28.03
CA SER A 195 14.91 -14.71 -29.32
C SER A 195 15.69 -16.01 -29.54
N THR A 196 15.01 -17.15 -29.55
CA THR A 196 15.61 -18.45 -29.84
C THR A 196 15.82 -18.65 -31.34
N THR A 197 17.06 -18.92 -31.74
CA THR A 197 17.37 -19.54 -33.04
C THR A 197 18.06 -20.86 -32.76
N GLN A 198 17.50 -21.95 -33.28
CA GLN A 198 17.93 -23.32 -33.03
C GLN A 198 18.45 -23.95 -34.33
N ASP A 199 19.73 -24.32 -34.37
CA ASP A 199 20.21 -25.47 -35.16
C ASP A 199 21.58 -25.95 -34.63
N ALA A 200 21.95 -27.20 -34.93
CA ALA A 200 23.23 -27.80 -34.53
C ALA A 200 23.68 -28.96 -35.45
N ALA A 201 24.68 -28.70 -36.30
CA ALA A 201 25.44 -29.73 -37.02
C ALA A 201 26.87 -29.26 -37.37
N GLN A 202 27.76 -30.20 -37.70
CA GLN A 202 29.17 -30.02 -38.09
C GLN A 202 29.29 -29.74 -39.61
N GLN A 203 30.39 -29.28 -40.23
CA GLN A 203 31.76 -29.85 -40.23
C GLN A 203 32.79 -28.93 -40.95
N GLU A 204 34.10 -29.25 -40.88
CA GLU A 204 35.28 -28.65 -41.57
C GLU A 204 35.15 -28.51 -43.13
N THR A 205 35.97 -27.77 -43.92
CA THR A 205 37.46 -27.51 -43.89
C THR A 205 37.94 -26.24 -44.66
N THR A 206 39.02 -25.61 -44.15
CA THR A 206 40.29 -25.12 -44.81
C THR A 206 40.32 -24.05 -45.96
N GLN A 207 41.47 -23.33 -46.04
CA GLN A 207 41.99 -22.35 -47.04
C GLN A 207 41.54 -20.87 -46.92
N GLU A 208 42.38 -19.83 -47.14
CA GLU A 208 43.87 -19.69 -47.21
C GLU A 208 44.32 -18.20 -46.99
N GLU A 209 45.59 -18.01 -46.60
CA GLU A 209 46.48 -16.80 -46.46
C GLU A 209 46.02 -15.37 -46.90
N THR A 210 46.14 -14.30 -46.07
CA THR A 210 47.33 -13.43 -45.74
C THR A 210 47.47 -12.20 -46.70
N PRO A 211 47.98 -10.97 -46.34
CA PRO A 211 48.52 -10.44 -45.07
C PRO A 211 47.81 -9.16 -44.51
N ALA A 212 48.32 -8.65 -43.37
CA ALA A 212 48.05 -7.31 -42.82
C ALA A 212 48.93 -6.20 -43.44
N PRO A 213 48.82 -4.95 -42.95
CA PRO A 213 50.00 -4.34 -42.34
C PRO A 213 49.77 -3.66 -40.97
N GLU A 214 50.88 -3.34 -40.30
CA GLU A 214 51.00 -2.43 -39.15
C GLU A 214 50.79 -0.95 -39.61
N THR A 215 50.85 0.13 -38.81
CA THR A 215 51.23 0.47 -37.40
C THR A 215 50.33 1.69 -36.99
N THR A 216 50.31 2.38 -35.84
CA THR A 216 51.16 2.53 -34.62
C THR A 216 50.29 3.05 -33.45
N ALA A 217 50.83 3.09 -32.22
CA ALA A 217 50.43 4.06 -31.17
C ALA A 217 51.54 5.12 -31.00
N PRO A 218 51.22 6.38 -30.64
CA PRO A 218 51.23 6.84 -29.23
C PRO A 218 49.94 7.60 -28.86
N ALA A 219 49.47 7.81 -27.62
CA ALA A 219 50.04 7.94 -26.25
C ALA A 219 50.07 9.41 -25.74
N VAL A 220 49.19 9.68 -24.74
CA VAL A 220 49.22 10.71 -23.67
C VAL A 220 49.34 12.21 -24.03
N THR A 221 48.37 13.00 -23.57
CA THR A 221 48.54 14.38 -23.02
C THR A 221 47.47 14.61 -21.93
N GLU A 222 47.75 15.49 -20.97
CA GLU A 222 47.04 15.65 -19.68
C GLU A 222 45.83 16.61 -19.72
N ALA A 223 45.07 16.64 -18.61
CA ALA A 223 44.10 17.69 -18.30
C ALA A 223 44.80 18.99 -17.85
N PRO A 224 44.04 20.10 -17.72
CA PRO A 224 43.73 20.52 -16.34
C PRO A 224 42.26 20.94 -16.13
N ALA A 225 41.93 21.29 -14.89
CA ALA A 225 40.58 21.64 -14.44
C ALA A 225 40.14 23.06 -14.82
N THR A 226 38.84 23.32 -14.67
CA THR A 226 38.22 24.66 -14.70
C THR A 226 37.39 24.86 -13.44
N ASP A 227 37.61 25.97 -12.74
CA ASP A 227 36.93 26.27 -11.46
C ASP A 227 35.44 26.62 -11.60
N ALA A 228 34.70 26.42 -10.51
CA ALA A 228 33.33 26.89 -10.34
C ALA A 228 33.28 28.25 -9.61
N PRO A 229 32.35 29.15 -9.97
CA PRO A 229 31.93 30.24 -9.10
C PRO A 229 30.66 29.86 -8.34
N VAL A 230 30.70 29.92 -7.01
CA VAL A 230 29.49 29.90 -6.17
C VAL A 230 28.83 31.27 -6.25
N GLN A 231 27.52 31.32 -6.52
CA GLN A 231 26.70 32.48 -6.16
C GLN A 231 25.48 32.04 -5.34
N GLU A 232 25.43 32.56 -4.13
CA GLU A 232 24.32 32.46 -3.20
C GLU A 232 23.25 33.52 -3.53
N ALA A 233 21.98 33.13 -3.59
CA ALA A 233 20.87 34.03 -3.87
C ALA A 233 19.68 33.72 -2.96
N SER A 234 19.57 34.45 -1.84
CA SER A 234 18.41 34.36 -0.95
C SER A 234 17.24 35.18 -1.50
N ALA A 235 16.06 34.57 -1.56
CA ALA A 235 14.81 35.22 -1.94
C ALA A 235 13.76 34.98 -0.83
N ALA A 236 13.55 35.99 0.03
CA ALA A 236 12.58 35.92 1.09
C ALA A 236 11.15 36.07 0.53
N TRP A 237 10.29 35.08 0.79
CA TRP A 237 8.88 35.12 0.39
C TRP A 237 8.07 35.93 1.40
N THR A 238 7.60 37.11 1.00
CA THR A 238 6.71 37.96 1.81
C THR A 238 5.28 37.42 1.84
N ALA A 239 4.85 36.91 2.99
CA ALA A 239 3.47 36.46 3.17
C ALA A 239 2.48 37.65 3.12
N VAL A 240 1.48 37.56 2.23
CA VAL A 240 0.37 38.51 2.15
C VAL A 240 -0.81 37.97 3.00
N PRO A 241 -1.20 38.64 4.09
CA PRO A 241 -2.29 38.16 4.95
C PRO A 241 -3.66 38.42 4.31
N VAL A 242 -4.27 37.38 3.73
CA VAL A 242 -5.66 37.43 3.24
C VAL A 242 -6.61 37.56 4.43
N ARG A 243 -7.29 38.70 4.53
CA ARG A 243 -8.35 38.92 5.53
C ARG A 243 -9.67 38.33 5.06
N CYS A 244 -10.04 37.16 5.57
CA CYS A 244 -11.42 36.69 5.49
C CYS A 244 -12.33 37.57 6.36
N THR A 245 -13.21 38.36 5.73
CA THR A 245 -14.36 38.97 6.40
C THR A 245 -15.54 37.99 6.40
N PRO A 246 -16.24 37.79 7.54
CA PRO A 246 -17.41 36.92 7.57
C PRO A 246 -18.56 37.57 6.77
N ARG A 247 -19.13 36.84 5.81
CA ARG A 247 -20.38 37.23 5.14
C ARG A 247 -21.54 36.97 6.10
N THR A 248 -22.25 38.02 6.51
CA THR A 248 -23.51 37.91 7.25
C THR A 248 -24.57 37.22 6.39
N LYS A 249 -25.43 36.41 7.02
CA LYS A 249 -26.64 35.89 6.37
C LYS A 249 -27.71 36.99 6.32
N GLU A 250 -28.38 37.06 5.19
CA GLU A 250 -29.83 37.31 5.10
C GLU A 250 -30.50 35.97 4.71
#